data_AF-A0A959KX39-F1
#
_entry.id   AF-A0A959KX39-F1
#
_cell.length_a   1.000
_cell.length_b   1.000
_cell.length_c   1.000
_cell.angle_alpha   90.00
_cell.angle_beta   90.00
_cell.angle_gamma   90.00
#
_symmetry.space_group_name_H-M   'P 1'
#
loop_
_entity.id
_entity.type
_entity.pdbx_description
1 polymer ?
#
loop_
_entity_poly.entity_id
_entity_poly.type
_entity_poly.pdbx_seq_one_letter_code
_entity_poly.pdbx_strand_id
1 'polypeptide(L)'
;GLVKLLDCGEYWESQYQLPIPLGGIAVQRNLPKEVQLKVNRALRASVQYAFDHPDAALPFIRRHAQEMDEEVMYQHIGLYVNDFTLELGELGRRAIDTLYRVAREHALIPSASPKADGSGIWASG
;
A
#
# COMPACT_ATOMS: atom_id res chain seq x y z
N GLY A 1 16.92 -24.98 9.77
CA GLY A 1 16.06 -24.29 8.81
C GLY A 1 14.81 -23.82 9.52
N LEU A 2 14.10 -22.85 8.94
CA LEU A 2 12.79 -22.39 9.40
C LEU A 2 11.67 -23.09 8.60
N VAL A 3 10.47 -23.16 9.17
CA VAL A 3 9.28 -23.72 8.51
C VAL A 3 8.16 -22.67 8.48
N LYS A 4 7.46 -22.55 7.33
CA LYS A 4 6.30 -21.66 7.19
C LYS A 4 5.12 -22.28 7.93
N LEU A 5 4.67 -21.65 9.02
CA LEU A 5 3.51 -22.11 9.78
C LEU A 5 2.19 -21.59 9.20
N LEU A 6 2.19 -20.33 8.76
CA LEU A 6 1.05 -19.66 8.17
C LEU A 6 1.55 -18.56 7.23
N ASP A 7 0.82 -18.37 6.15
CA ASP A 7 0.95 -17.19 5.30
C ASP A 7 -0.26 -16.28 5.53
N CYS A 8 -0.02 -15.08 6.06
CA CYS A 8 -1.10 -14.15 6.38
C CYS A 8 -1.83 -13.65 5.12
N GLY A 9 -1.15 -13.59 3.97
CA GLY A 9 -1.75 -13.21 2.70
C GLY A 9 -2.68 -14.30 2.18
N GLU A 10 -2.19 -15.55 2.11
CA GLU A 10 -3.01 -16.71 1.69
C GLU A 10 -4.21 -16.89 2.64
N TYR A 11 -3.99 -16.75 3.95
CA TYR A 11 -5.07 -16.83 4.94
C TYR A 11 -6.12 -15.75 4.70
N TRP A 12 -5.72 -14.49 4.55
CA TRP A 12 -6.63 -13.37 4.31
C TRP A 12 -7.46 -13.56 3.04
N GLU A 13 -6.79 -13.93 1.93
CA GLU A 13 -7.45 -14.18 0.65
C GLU A 13 -8.43 -15.35 0.74
N SER A 14 -8.08 -16.43 1.46
CA SER A 14 -9.00 -17.56 1.69
C SER A 14 -10.28 -17.13 2.41
N GLN A 15 -10.19 -16.22 3.38
CA GLN A 15 -11.32 -15.79 4.19
C GLN A 15 -12.22 -14.77 3.49
N TYR A 16 -11.62 -13.83 2.75
CA TYR A 16 -12.35 -12.66 2.25
C TYR A 16 -12.38 -12.54 0.72
N GLN A 17 -11.65 -13.39 -0.01
CA GLN A 17 -11.54 -13.36 -1.48
C GLN A 17 -11.10 -11.99 -2.01
N LEU A 18 -10.24 -11.32 -1.24
CA LEU A 18 -9.71 -9.99 -1.52
C LEU A 18 -8.21 -9.97 -1.21
N PRO A 19 -7.41 -9.16 -1.93
CA PRO A 19 -6.01 -8.96 -1.58
C PRO A 19 -5.88 -8.34 -0.18
N ILE A 20 -4.80 -8.66 0.53
CA ILE A 20 -4.51 -8.07 1.85
C ILE A 20 -3.94 -6.65 1.69
N PRO A 21 -4.56 -5.60 2.27
CA PRO A 21 -3.96 -4.26 2.26
C PRO A 21 -2.77 -4.22 3.24
N LEU A 22 -1.56 -3.99 2.74
CA LEU A 22 -0.34 -3.98 3.57
C LEU A 22 0.17 -2.58 3.90
N GLY A 23 0.01 -1.62 2.97
CA GLY A 23 0.53 -0.27 3.12
C GLY A 23 -0.20 0.73 2.24
N GLY A 24 -0.06 2.00 2.57
CA GLY A 24 -0.62 3.11 1.79
C GLY A 24 0.12 4.41 2.07
N ILE A 25 0.07 5.33 1.12
CA ILE A 25 0.64 6.68 1.26
C ILE A 25 -0.47 7.63 1.71
N ALA A 26 -0.25 8.32 2.81
CA ALA A 26 -1.20 9.28 3.37
C ALA A 26 -0.68 10.73 3.24
N VAL A 27 -1.59 11.67 3.00
CA VAL A 27 -1.33 13.10 3.00
C VAL A 27 -2.04 13.78 4.17
N GLN A 28 -1.38 14.74 4.82
CA GLN A 28 -1.99 15.46 5.93
C GLN A 28 -3.20 16.29 5.46
N ARG A 29 -4.29 16.26 6.23
CA ARG A 29 -5.56 16.91 5.87
C ARG A 29 -5.52 18.43 5.91
N ASN A 30 -4.66 18.99 6.75
CA ASN A 30 -4.51 20.44 6.93
C ASN A 30 -3.84 21.12 5.72
N LEU A 31 -3.23 20.36 4.81
CA LEU A 31 -2.66 20.90 3.59
C LEU A 31 -3.77 21.36 2.63
N PRO A 32 -3.57 22.46 1.88
CA PRO A 32 -4.53 22.89 0.87
C PRO A 32 -4.85 21.75 -0.12
N LYS A 33 -6.12 21.65 -0.54
CA LYS A 33 -6.55 20.57 -1.45
C LYS A 33 -5.72 20.50 -2.73
N GLU A 34 -5.31 21.65 -3.25
CA GLU A 34 -4.43 21.73 -4.41
C GLU A 34 -3.08 21.04 -4.17
N VAL A 35 -2.47 21.25 -2.99
CA VAL A 35 -1.21 20.60 -2.60
C VAL A 35 -1.41 19.10 -2.50
N GLN A 36 -2.49 18.63 -1.87
CA GLN A 36 -2.81 17.21 -1.77
C GLN A 36 -2.91 16.55 -3.16
N LEU A 37 -3.64 17.20 -4.09
CA LEU A 37 -3.80 16.70 -5.46
C LEU A 37 -2.48 16.75 -6.25
N LYS A 38 -1.64 17.76 -6.01
CA LYS A 38 -0.32 17.87 -6.64
C LYS A 38 0.60 16.74 -6.18
N VAL A 39 0.61 16.43 -4.87
CA VAL A 39 1.36 15.29 -4.33
C VAL A 39 0.87 13.99 -4.93
N ASN A 40 -0.45 13.77 -5.01
CA ASN A 40 -1.01 12.55 -5.62
C ASN A 40 -0.57 12.37 -7.08
N ARG A 41 -0.64 13.43 -7.90
CA ARG A 41 -0.17 13.39 -9.30
C ARG A 41 1.33 13.13 -9.41
N ALA A 42 2.13 13.75 -8.56
CA ALA A 42 3.59 13.57 -8.55
C ALA A 42 3.97 12.13 -8.18
N LEU A 43 3.31 11.55 -7.17
CA LEU A 43 3.52 10.15 -6.77
C LEU A 43 3.14 9.19 -7.90
N ARG A 44 1.96 9.36 -8.52
CA ARG A 44 1.55 8.53 -9.65
C ARG A 44 2.54 8.62 -10.80
N ALA A 45 2.99 9.82 -11.15
CA ALA A 45 3.99 10.03 -12.20
C ALA A 45 5.33 9.35 -11.84
N SER A 46 5.76 9.42 -10.59
CA SER A 46 6.99 8.76 -10.12
C SER A 46 6.89 7.24 -10.21
N VAL A 47 5.77 6.65 -9.82
CA VAL A 47 5.53 5.20 -9.91
C VAL A 47 5.49 4.78 -11.38
N GLN A 48 4.72 5.49 -12.21
CA GLN A 48 4.65 5.20 -13.65
C GLN A 48 6.03 5.27 -14.31
N TYR A 49 6.84 6.28 -13.98
CA TYR A 49 8.21 6.39 -14.49
C TYR A 49 9.08 5.18 -14.10
N ALA A 50 8.93 4.67 -12.86
CA ALA A 50 9.65 3.47 -12.43
C ALA A 50 9.19 2.20 -13.16
N PHE A 51 7.89 2.10 -13.52
CA PHE A 51 7.38 1.02 -14.36
C PHE A 51 7.93 1.09 -15.80
N ASP A 52 7.95 2.28 -16.39
CA ASP A 52 8.42 2.50 -17.76
C ASP A 52 9.96 2.37 -17.87
N HIS A 53 10.66 2.54 -16.74
CA HIS A 53 12.12 2.52 -16.64
C HIS A 53 12.61 1.73 -15.41
N PRO A 54 12.44 0.39 -15.39
CA PRO A 54 12.77 -0.43 -14.22
C PRO A 54 14.24 -0.29 -13.80
N ASP A 55 15.15 -0.07 -14.75
CA ASP A 55 16.58 0.07 -14.48
C ASP A 55 16.96 1.41 -13.82
N ALA A 56 16.12 2.45 -13.97
CA ALA A 56 16.42 3.80 -13.49
C ALA A 56 16.51 3.88 -11.97
N ALA A 57 15.78 3.01 -11.26
CA ALA A 57 15.80 2.94 -9.81
C ALA A 57 16.94 2.05 -9.26
N LEU A 58 17.56 1.19 -10.07
CA LEU A 58 18.52 0.19 -9.60
C LEU A 58 19.72 0.76 -8.83
N PRO A 59 20.37 1.86 -9.27
CA PRO A 59 21.49 2.41 -8.52
C PRO A 59 21.08 2.85 -7.11
N PHE A 60 19.86 3.38 -6.97
CA PHE A 60 19.29 3.76 -5.68
C PHE A 60 18.94 2.52 -4.86
N ILE A 61 18.28 1.52 -5.45
CA ILE A 61 17.87 0.30 -4.75
C ILE A 61 19.11 -0.47 -4.24
N ARG A 62 20.13 -0.69 -5.08
CA ARG A 62 21.38 -1.37 -4.69
C ARG A 62 22.06 -0.70 -3.50
N ARG A 63 22.03 0.63 -3.44
CA ARG A 63 22.60 1.38 -2.29
C ARG A 63 21.87 1.08 -0.98
N HIS A 64 20.57 0.82 -1.04
CA HIS A 64 19.71 0.62 0.14
C HIS A 64 19.40 -0.85 0.44
N ALA A 65 19.73 -1.78 -0.46
CA ALA A 65 19.51 -3.22 -0.34
C ALA A 65 20.81 -4.01 -0.63
N GLN A 66 21.92 -3.62 -0.01
CA GLN A 66 23.29 -4.09 -0.34
C GLN A 66 23.50 -5.60 -0.17
N GLU A 67 22.72 -6.25 0.69
CA GLU A 67 22.87 -7.67 1.06
C GLU A 67 21.94 -8.60 0.26
N MET A 68 21.19 -8.06 -0.72
CA MET A 68 20.20 -8.82 -1.47
C MET A 68 20.70 -9.13 -2.88
N ASP A 69 20.62 -10.41 -3.26
CA ASP A 69 20.84 -10.85 -4.63
C ASP A 69 19.87 -10.13 -5.59
N GLU A 70 20.32 -9.81 -6.80
CA GLU A 70 19.51 -9.03 -7.74
C GLU A 70 18.21 -9.74 -8.14
N GLU A 71 18.21 -11.06 -8.27
CA GLU A 71 17.00 -11.83 -8.59
C GLU A 71 15.98 -11.73 -7.46
N VAL A 72 16.43 -11.86 -6.21
CA VAL A 72 15.60 -11.71 -5.01
C VAL A 72 15.06 -10.29 -4.89
N MET A 73 15.86 -9.29 -5.29
CA MET A 73 15.46 -7.89 -5.32
C MET A 73 14.30 -7.64 -6.29
N TYR A 74 14.39 -8.14 -7.51
CA TYR A 74 13.32 -7.99 -8.48
C TYR A 74 12.04 -8.72 -8.06
N GLN A 75 12.17 -9.92 -7.47
CA GLN A 75 11.02 -10.64 -6.90
C GLN A 75 10.36 -9.82 -5.78
N HIS A 76 11.15 -9.21 -4.90
CA HIS A 76 10.63 -8.35 -3.84
C HIS A 76 9.88 -7.13 -4.40
N ILE A 77 10.44 -6.45 -5.40
CA ILE A 77 9.78 -5.30 -6.04
C ILE A 77 8.46 -5.73 -6.67
N GLY A 78 8.44 -6.82 -7.44
CA GLY A 78 7.24 -7.30 -8.11
C GLY A 78 6.09 -7.70 -7.17
N LEU A 79 6.42 -8.13 -5.94
CA LEU A 79 5.41 -8.46 -4.93
C LEU A 79 4.67 -7.22 -4.41
N TYR A 80 5.35 -6.07 -4.29
CA TYR A 80 4.79 -4.87 -3.65
C TYR A 80 4.48 -3.72 -4.62
N VAL A 81 5.08 -3.73 -5.81
CA VAL A 81 4.91 -2.71 -6.85
C VAL A 81 4.18 -3.34 -8.03
N ASN A 82 2.87 -3.13 -8.08
CA ASN A 82 1.96 -3.67 -9.08
C ASN A 82 0.83 -2.66 -9.40
N ASP A 83 -0.20 -3.10 -10.11
CA ASP A 83 -1.30 -2.22 -10.54
C ASP A 83 -1.98 -1.49 -9.37
N PHE A 84 -2.05 -2.11 -8.17
CA PHE A 84 -2.61 -1.45 -6.97
C PHE A 84 -1.76 -0.25 -6.50
N THR A 85 -0.46 -0.23 -6.84
CA THR A 85 0.45 0.88 -6.54
C THR A 85 0.17 2.10 -7.43
N LEU A 86 -0.25 1.87 -8.68
CA LEU A 86 -0.66 2.94 -9.60
C LEU A 86 -2.07 3.45 -9.27
N GLU A 87 -2.98 2.51 -8.97
CA GLU A 87 -4.36 2.81 -8.65
C GLU A 87 -5.01 1.66 -7.89
N LEU A 88 -5.62 1.97 -6.74
CA LEU A 88 -6.33 0.98 -5.92
C LEU A 88 -7.49 0.30 -6.68
N GLY A 89 -8.15 1.03 -7.57
CA GLY A 89 -9.37 0.57 -8.24
C GLY A 89 -10.51 0.23 -7.25
N GLU A 90 -11.56 -0.42 -7.76
CA GLU A 90 -12.66 -0.89 -6.92
C GLU A 90 -12.23 -2.03 -5.98
N LEU A 91 -11.43 -2.96 -6.50
CA LEU A 91 -10.97 -4.13 -5.75
C LEU A 91 -10.12 -3.73 -4.54
N GLY A 92 -9.17 -2.81 -4.70
CA GLY A 92 -8.34 -2.31 -3.60
C GLY A 92 -9.14 -1.51 -2.58
N ARG A 93 -10.14 -0.72 -3.01
CA ARG A 93 -11.06 -0.04 -2.08
C ARG A 93 -11.86 -1.03 -1.24
N ARG A 94 -12.44 -2.07 -1.87
CA ARG A 94 -13.15 -3.14 -1.15
C ARG A 94 -12.24 -3.90 -0.17
N ALA A 95 -10.99 -4.13 -0.54
CA ALA A 95 -9.99 -4.74 0.34
C ALA A 95 -9.74 -3.90 1.59
N ILE A 96 -9.56 -2.58 1.43
CA ILE A 96 -9.41 -1.63 2.54
C ILE A 96 -10.66 -1.60 3.41
N ASP A 97 -11.85 -1.45 2.81
CA ASP A 97 -13.11 -1.40 3.57
C ASP A 97 -13.34 -2.69 4.37
N THR A 98 -12.99 -3.84 3.79
CA THR A 98 -13.03 -5.14 4.46
C THR A 98 -12.08 -5.20 5.63
N LEU A 99 -10.84 -4.71 5.48
CA LEU A 99 -9.88 -4.64 6.58
C LEU A 99 -10.41 -3.81 7.75
N TYR A 100 -10.96 -2.63 7.46
CA TYR A 100 -11.55 -1.78 8.49
C TYR A 100 -12.80 -2.40 9.13
N ARG A 101 -13.64 -3.09 8.37
CA ARG A 101 -14.80 -3.81 8.90
C ARG A 101 -14.37 -4.90 9.88
N VAL A 102 -13.44 -5.77 9.48
CA VAL A 102 -12.91 -6.85 10.33
C VAL A 102 -12.26 -6.29 11.59
N ALA A 103 -11.45 -5.23 11.46
CA ALA A 103 -10.83 -4.58 12.62
C ALA A 103 -11.87 -4.03 13.61
N ARG A 104 -13.01 -3.50 13.15
CA ARG A 104 -14.11 -3.05 14.02
C ARG A 104 -14.87 -4.21 14.65
N GLU A 105 -15.16 -5.27 13.90
CA GLU A 105 -15.83 -6.48 14.40
C GLU A 105 -15.04 -7.12 15.55
N HIS A 106 -13.71 -7.06 15.48
CA HIS A 106 -12.80 -7.54 16.53
C HIS A 106 -12.42 -6.46 17.57
N ALA A 107 -13.06 -5.28 17.52
CA ALA A 107 -12.80 -4.15 18.43
C ALA A 107 -11.31 -3.70 18.51
N LEU A 108 -10.55 -3.90 17.43
CA LEU A 108 -9.16 -3.45 17.31
C LEU A 108 -9.05 -1.93 17.07
N ILE A 109 -10.11 -1.34 16.50
CA ILE A 109 -10.24 0.09 16.23
C ILE A 109 -11.63 0.59 16.64
N PRO A 110 -11.81 1.92 16.85
CA PRO A 110 -13.10 2.49 17.15
C PRO A 110 -14.16 2.16 16.07
N SER A 111 -15.36 1.82 16.54
CA SER A 111 -16.53 1.55 15.69
C SER A 111 -17.07 2.80 15.00
N ALA A 112 -16.88 3.97 15.62
CA ALA A 112 -17.12 5.26 15.00
C ALA A 112 -15.83 5.78 14.34
N SER A 113 -15.96 6.36 13.14
CA SER A 113 -14.87 7.18 12.59
C SER A 113 -14.56 8.29 13.58
N PRO A 114 -13.28 8.63 13.85
CA PRO A 114 -12.95 9.85 14.58
C PRO A 114 -13.72 10.99 13.92
N LYS A 115 -14.43 11.79 14.72
CA LYS A 115 -15.03 13.03 14.21
C LYS A 115 -13.93 13.80 13.48
N ALA A 116 -14.29 14.48 12.40
CA ALA A 116 -13.38 15.28 11.61
C ALA A 116 -12.87 16.49 12.41
N ASP A 117 -12.01 16.25 13.40
CA ASP A 117 -11.18 17.25 14.07
C ASP A 117 -9.77 17.25 13.44
N GLY A 118 -9.71 17.13 12.12
CA GLY A 118 -8.46 17.29 11.35
C GLY A 118 -7.37 16.25 11.60
N SER A 119 -7.56 15.28 12.51
CA SER A 119 -6.49 14.39 12.99
C SER A 119 -6.53 12.94 12.43
N GLY A 120 -7.65 12.49 11.85
CA GLY A 120 -7.82 11.08 11.44
C GLY A 120 -7.33 10.76 10.01
N ILE A 121 -6.51 9.72 9.82
CA ILE A 121 -5.99 9.26 8.53
C ILE A 121 -7.09 8.55 7.73
N TRP A 122 -7.51 9.11 6.59
CA TRP A 122 -8.24 8.37 5.54
C TRP A 122 -7.82 8.95 4.19
N ALA A 123 -7.12 8.15 3.40
CA ALA A 123 -6.85 8.41 1.99
C ALA A 123 -7.89 7.67 1.16
N SER A 124 -8.81 8.41 0.56
CA SER A 124 -9.59 7.94 -0.59
C SER A 124 -9.70 9.08 -1.59
N GLY A 125 -8.82 8.99 -2.59
CA GLY A 125 -8.95 9.61 -3.90
C GLY A 125 -9.13 8.51 -4.94
#